data_AF-A0A2V6B6X2-F1
#
_entry.id   AF-A0A2V6B6X2-F1
#
_cell.length_a   1.000
_cell.length_b   1.000
_cell.length_c   1.000
_cell.angle_alpha   90.00
_cell.angle_beta   90.00
_cell.angle_gamma   90.00
#
_symmetry.space_group_name_H-M   'P 1'
#
loop_
_entity.id
_entity.type
_entity.pdbx_description
1 polymer ?
#
loop_
_entity_poly.entity_id
_entity_poly.type
_entity_poly.pdbx_seq_one_letter_code
_entity_poly.pdbx_strand_id
1 'polypeptide(L)'
;ANYRSALEVLFSSGYARIPSMPMTRLSLRYENWDEYFGALSKATRKDLRRKFRKAERAPNIQMEVVTDVSPFIDEIYPLYLAVHERSALKFETLTKEYFRAIGQQMPERARFFIWRQNDKIVSFSFCLVCGDAIYDECIGLDYEVALDLHLYFYTLRDIISWALQQRLKYY
;
A
#
# COMPACT_ATOMS: atom_id res chain seq x y z
N ALA A 1 19.19 13.13 -16.00
CA ALA A 1 18.11 12.31 -16.58
C ALA A 1 18.38 12.16 -18.07
N ASN A 2 18.67 10.94 -18.55
CA ASN A 2 19.10 10.72 -19.94
C ASN A 2 17.96 11.07 -20.93
N TYR A 3 18.35 11.67 -22.06
CA TYR A 3 17.46 12.12 -23.13
C TYR A 3 16.74 10.90 -23.74
N ARG A 4 15.47 10.70 -23.38
CA ARG A 4 14.63 9.68 -24.03
C ARG A 4 14.21 10.23 -25.39
N SER A 5 14.79 9.69 -26.47
CA SER A 5 14.45 10.08 -27.86
C SER A 5 12.95 10.00 -28.14
N ALA A 6 12.27 9.01 -27.55
CA ALA A 6 10.81 8.85 -27.64
C ALA A 6 10.00 10.07 -27.14
N LEU A 7 10.59 10.97 -26.35
CA LEU A 7 9.92 12.17 -25.82
C LEU A 7 10.37 13.47 -26.50
N GLU A 8 11.17 13.39 -27.57
CA GLU A 8 11.68 14.57 -28.28
C GLU A 8 10.58 15.35 -28.99
N VAL A 9 9.60 14.63 -29.55
CA VAL A 9 8.45 15.24 -30.22
C VAL A 9 7.70 16.21 -29.29
N LEU A 10 7.57 15.87 -28.01
CA LEU A 10 6.89 16.73 -27.03
C LEU A 10 7.61 18.08 -26.87
N PHE A 11 8.94 18.07 -26.84
CA PHE A 11 9.70 19.32 -26.75
C PHE A 11 9.53 20.15 -28.03
N SER A 12 9.61 19.51 -29.21
CA SER A 12 9.40 20.20 -30.50
C SER A 12 7.99 20.76 -30.67
N SER A 13 7.00 20.21 -29.95
CA SER A 13 5.61 20.68 -29.93
C SER A 13 5.32 21.70 -28.82
N GLY A 14 6.36 22.23 -28.16
CA GLY A 14 6.22 23.30 -27.16
C GLY A 14 5.93 22.85 -25.73
N TYR A 15 6.03 21.54 -25.43
CA TYR A 15 5.88 21.04 -24.06
C TYR A 15 7.19 21.14 -23.28
N ALA A 16 7.08 21.40 -21.98
CA ALA A 16 8.21 21.45 -21.04
C ALA A 16 8.28 20.19 -20.17
N ARG A 17 9.50 19.79 -19.79
CA ARG A 17 9.73 18.70 -18.84
C ARG A 17 9.69 19.25 -17.42
N ILE A 18 8.89 18.60 -16.58
CA ILE A 18 8.82 18.89 -15.13
C ILE A 18 9.38 17.67 -14.40
N PRO A 19 10.37 17.83 -13.50
CA PRO A 19 10.86 16.73 -12.69
C PRO A 19 9.75 16.23 -11.75
N SER A 20 9.63 14.92 -11.61
CA SER A 20 8.74 14.27 -10.63
C SER A 20 9.57 13.54 -9.57
N MET A 21 8.93 13.19 -8.45
CA MET A 21 9.56 12.39 -7.41
C MET A 21 9.91 10.99 -7.92
N PRO A 22 10.97 10.36 -7.40
CA PRO A 22 11.29 8.99 -7.75
C PRO A 22 10.16 8.06 -7.31
N MET A 23 9.70 7.20 -8.22
CA MET A 23 8.72 6.17 -7.92
C MET A 23 9.44 4.83 -7.70
N THR A 24 9.12 4.16 -6.61
CA THR A 24 9.56 2.79 -6.36
C THR A 24 8.67 1.80 -7.09
N ARG A 25 9.26 0.75 -7.67
CA ARG A 25 8.53 -0.34 -8.32
C ARG A 25 9.19 -1.67 -8.00
N LEU A 26 8.40 -2.64 -7.60
CA LEU A 26 8.78 -4.01 -7.34
C LEU A 26 8.23 -4.94 -8.43
N SER A 27 9.08 -5.82 -8.95
CA SER A 27 8.64 -6.89 -9.86
C SER A 27 8.21 -8.13 -9.06
N LEU A 28 6.97 -8.56 -9.29
CA LEU A 28 6.33 -9.71 -8.65
C LEU A 28 6.40 -10.93 -9.57
N ARG A 29 7.62 -11.37 -9.88
CA ARG A 29 7.90 -12.55 -10.74
C ARG A 29 7.89 -13.89 -10.00
N TYR A 30 7.32 -13.91 -8.80
CA TYR A 30 7.34 -15.03 -7.88
C TYR A 30 5.96 -15.69 -7.86
N GLU A 31 5.87 -16.97 -7.54
CA GLU A 31 4.60 -17.69 -7.47
C GLU A 31 3.81 -17.35 -6.20
N ASN A 32 4.52 -17.07 -5.10
CA ASN A 32 3.93 -16.82 -3.79
C ASN A 32 4.87 -16.03 -2.87
N TRP A 33 4.36 -15.69 -1.69
CA TRP A 33 5.11 -14.94 -0.67
C TRP A 33 6.42 -15.62 -0.27
N ASP A 34 6.44 -16.94 -0.08
CA ASP A 34 7.61 -17.64 0.41
C ASP A 34 8.77 -17.59 -0.59
N GLU A 35 8.47 -17.65 -1.89
CA GLU A 35 9.46 -17.49 -2.94
C GLU A 35 10.00 -16.05 -2.99
N TYR A 36 9.12 -15.04 -2.98
CA TYR A 36 9.52 -13.63 -2.89
C TYR A 36 10.40 -13.39 -1.66
N PHE A 37 9.93 -13.87 -0.51
CA PHE A 37 10.61 -13.72 0.76
C PHE A 37 11.98 -14.42 0.74
N GLY A 38 12.07 -15.60 0.14
CA GLY A 38 13.29 -16.38 -0.07
C GLY A 38 14.34 -15.66 -0.90
N ALA A 39 13.92 -14.88 -1.91
CA ALA A 39 14.79 -14.10 -2.78
C ALA A 39 15.42 -12.88 -2.08
N LEU A 40 14.89 -12.46 -0.93
CA LEU A 40 15.46 -11.35 -0.15
C LEU A 40 16.81 -11.73 0.50
N SER A 41 17.62 -10.70 0.74
CA SER A 41 18.91 -10.86 1.42
C SER A 41 18.75 -11.55 2.79
N LYS A 42 19.78 -12.28 3.23
CA LYS A 42 19.77 -12.96 4.54
C LYS A 42 19.50 -11.98 5.69
N ALA A 43 20.07 -10.78 5.62
CA ALA A 43 19.88 -9.73 6.62
C ALA A 43 18.41 -9.24 6.65
N THR A 44 17.84 -8.95 5.48
CA THR A 44 16.44 -8.52 5.32
C THR A 44 15.48 -9.59 5.82
N ARG A 45 15.66 -10.86 5.42
CA ARG A 45 14.83 -11.98 5.91
C ARG A 45 14.89 -12.13 7.43
N LYS A 46 16.09 -12.03 8.02
CA LYS A 46 16.27 -12.12 9.48
C LYS A 46 15.51 -11.00 10.19
N ASP A 47 15.57 -9.78 9.66
CA ASP A 47 14.89 -8.63 10.22
C ASP A 47 13.36 -8.76 10.14
N LEU A 48 12.83 -9.07 8.96
CA LEU A 48 11.39 -9.24 8.72
C LEU A 48 10.82 -10.41 9.54
N ARG A 49 11.50 -11.56 9.61
CA ARG A 49 11.08 -12.68 10.49
C ARG A 49 10.94 -12.24 11.95
N ARG A 50 11.85 -11.41 12.45
CA ARG A 50 11.77 -10.90 13.83
C ARG A 50 10.53 -10.02 14.02
N LYS A 51 10.21 -9.19 13.04
CA LYS A 51 9.03 -8.31 13.06
C LYS A 51 7.73 -9.12 13.01
N PHE A 52 7.61 -10.08 12.09
CA PHE A 52 6.40 -10.91 11.97
C PHE A 52 6.14 -11.77 13.21
N ARG A 53 7.18 -12.35 13.82
CA ARG A 53 7.04 -13.11 15.07
C ARG A 53 6.47 -12.31 16.23
N LYS A 54 6.63 -10.98 16.25
CA LYS A 54 5.98 -10.14 17.27
C LYS A 54 4.48 -10.05 17.03
N ALA A 55 4.07 -9.81 15.78
CA ALA A 55 2.67 -9.78 15.41
C ALA A 55 1.97 -11.14 15.63
N GLU A 56 2.66 -12.26 15.36
CA GLU A 56 2.15 -13.62 15.60
C GLU A 56 1.90 -13.95 17.08
N ARG A 57 2.54 -13.22 18.00
CA ARG A 57 2.33 -13.39 19.46
C ARG A 57 1.22 -12.52 20.02
N ALA A 58 0.72 -11.57 19.23
CA ALA A 58 -0.38 -10.70 19.61
C ALA A 58 -1.73 -11.37 19.27
N PRO A 59 -2.87 -10.81 19.72
CA PRO A 59 -4.18 -11.25 19.23
C PRO A 59 -4.22 -11.27 17.70
N ASN A 60 -4.88 -12.28 17.14
CA ASN A 60 -4.90 -12.50 15.71
C ASN A 60 -5.40 -11.25 14.96
N ILE A 61 -4.65 -10.84 13.94
CA ILE A 61 -5.03 -9.75 13.05
C ILE A 61 -5.65 -10.38 11.81
N GLN A 62 -6.91 -10.06 11.55
CA GLN A 62 -7.62 -10.53 10.37
C GLN A 62 -7.61 -9.45 9.29
N MET A 63 -7.30 -9.83 8.06
CA MET A 63 -7.36 -8.95 6.91
C MET A 63 -8.63 -9.25 6.10
N GLU A 64 -9.36 -8.20 5.71
CA GLU A 64 -10.40 -8.24 4.70
C GLU A 64 -10.05 -7.29 3.54
N VAL A 65 -10.54 -7.62 2.34
CA VAL A 65 -10.37 -6.77 1.14
C VAL A 65 -11.75 -6.37 0.66
N VAL A 66 -12.01 -5.06 0.59
CA VAL A 66 -13.27 -4.49 0.12
C VAL A 66 -13.03 -3.50 -1.02
N THR A 67 -14.04 -3.27 -1.85
CA THR A 67 -13.99 -2.28 -2.94
C THR A 67 -14.66 -0.96 -2.55
N ASP A 68 -15.50 -0.97 -1.53
CA ASP A 68 -16.14 0.22 -0.96
C ASP A 68 -15.89 0.26 0.55
N VAL A 69 -15.27 1.35 1.00
CA VAL A 69 -14.92 1.57 2.40
C VAL A 69 -15.92 2.48 3.13
N SER A 70 -16.99 2.90 2.45
CA SER A 70 -18.04 3.75 3.01
C SER A 70 -18.57 3.28 4.37
N PRO A 71 -18.79 1.97 4.62
CA PRO A 71 -19.24 1.49 5.93
C PRO A 71 -18.22 1.66 7.07
N PHE A 72 -16.93 1.77 6.74
CA PHE A 72 -15.82 1.79 7.69
C PHE A 72 -15.12 3.16 7.77
N ILE A 73 -15.56 4.12 6.98
CA ILE A 73 -14.85 5.39 6.73
C ILE A 73 -14.55 6.18 8.01
N ASP A 74 -15.44 6.14 9.00
CA ASP A 74 -15.26 6.86 10.26
C ASP A 74 -14.20 6.20 11.16
N GLU A 75 -13.97 4.90 11.01
CA GLU A 75 -12.90 4.17 11.70
C GLU A 75 -11.54 4.32 10.97
N ILE A 76 -11.52 4.27 9.63
CA ILE A 76 -10.25 4.32 8.88
C ILE A 76 -9.67 5.74 8.80
N TYR A 77 -10.52 6.77 8.72
CA TYR A 77 -10.07 8.13 8.42
C TYR A 77 -9.14 8.72 9.50
N PRO A 78 -9.39 8.49 10.81
CA PRO A 78 -8.43 8.85 11.85
C PRO A 78 -7.06 8.17 11.68
N LEU A 79 -7.02 6.91 11.22
CA LEU A 79 -5.77 6.18 10.98
C LEU A 79 -4.96 6.80 9.83
N TYR A 80 -5.66 7.26 8.78
CA TYR A 80 -5.05 8.02 7.68
C TYR A 80 -4.43 9.32 8.20
N LEU A 81 -5.23 10.12 8.91
CA LEU A 81 -4.76 11.39 9.46
C LEU A 81 -3.56 11.20 10.39
N ALA A 82 -3.54 10.12 11.19
CA ALA A 82 -2.42 9.83 12.07
C ALA A 82 -1.11 9.59 11.30
N VAL A 83 -1.16 8.93 10.14
CA VAL A 83 0.01 8.76 9.25
C VAL A 83 0.36 10.08 8.56
N HIS A 84 -0.64 10.75 7.99
CA HIS A 84 -0.46 12.04 7.30
C HIS A 84 0.21 13.07 8.20
N GLU A 85 -0.26 13.24 9.43
CA GLU A 85 0.27 14.24 10.36
C GLU A 85 1.70 13.97 10.82
N ARG A 86 2.12 12.70 10.85
CA ARG A 86 3.48 12.29 11.19
C ARG A 86 4.45 12.35 10.02
N SER A 87 3.95 12.43 8.78
CA SER A 87 4.80 12.48 7.60
C SER A 87 5.54 13.82 7.51
N ALA A 88 6.86 13.76 7.27
CA ALA A 88 7.67 14.95 7.00
C ALA A 88 7.35 15.57 5.63
N LEU A 89 6.84 14.76 4.71
CA LEU A 89 6.39 15.19 3.38
C LEU A 89 4.88 14.98 3.30
N LYS A 90 4.13 16.07 3.22
CA LYS A 90 2.67 16.06 3.07
C LYS A 90 2.33 16.51 1.66
N PHE A 91 1.57 15.69 0.95
CA PHE A 91 0.94 16.08 -0.31
C PHE A 91 -0.45 16.66 0.02
N GLU A 92 -1.46 16.33 -0.76
CA GLU A 92 -2.85 16.60 -0.42
C GLU A 92 -3.33 15.80 0.80
N THR A 93 -4.27 16.39 1.53
CA THR A 93 -5.05 15.68 2.54
C THR A 93 -6.32 15.16 1.88
N LEU A 94 -6.38 13.84 1.66
CA LEU A 94 -7.54 13.15 1.12
C LEU A 94 -8.71 13.26 2.09
N THR A 95 -9.92 13.44 1.58
CA THR A 95 -11.13 13.58 2.41
C THR A 95 -11.84 12.23 2.58
N LYS A 96 -12.78 12.16 3.53
CA LYS A 96 -13.68 10.99 3.64
C LYS A 96 -14.44 10.75 2.34
N GLU A 97 -14.88 11.83 1.70
CA GLU A 97 -15.61 11.82 0.45
C GLU A 97 -14.77 11.26 -0.69
N TYR A 98 -13.47 11.55 -0.72
CA TYR A 98 -12.55 10.96 -1.70
C TYR A 98 -12.53 9.43 -1.61
N PHE A 99 -12.32 8.88 -0.41
CA PHE A 99 -12.28 7.43 -0.21
C PHE A 99 -13.61 6.74 -0.54
N ARG A 100 -14.74 7.36 -0.17
CA ARG A 100 -16.08 6.88 -0.56
C ARG A 100 -16.26 6.90 -2.08
N ALA A 101 -15.96 8.04 -2.71
CA ALA A 101 -16.18 8.26 -4.14
C ALA A 101 -15.33 7.31 -4.99
N ILE A 102 -14.04 7.11 -4.66
CA ILE A 102 -13.16 6.27 -5.47
C ILE A 102 -13.57 4.80 -5.42
N GLY A 103 -14.02 4.31 -4.26
CA GLY A 103 -14.55 2.94 -4.13
C GLY A 103 -15.85 2.73 -4.92
N GLN A 104 -16.73 3.73 -4.93
CA GLN A 104 -18.02 3.68 -5.63
C GLN A 104 -17.89 3.88 -7.15
N GLN A 105 -16.98 4.75 -7.59
CA GLN A 105 -16.81 5.10 -9.01
C GLN A 105 -15.87 4.16 -9.75
N MET A 106 -14.93 3.51 -9.06
CA MET A 106 -13.94 2.62 -9.65
C MET A 106 -13.84 1.27 -8.91
N PRO A 107 -14.97 0.58 -8.61
CA PRO A 107 -14.96 -0.66 -7.82
C PRO A 107 -14.14 -1.78 -8.46
N GLU A 108 -13.95 -1.74 -9.78
CA GLU A 108 -13.14 -2.70 -10.51
C GLU A 108 -11.64 -2.55 -10.22
N ARG A 109 -11.19 -1.34 -9.84
CA ARG A 109 -9.77 -1.01 -9.58
C ARG A 109 -9.45 -0.76 -8.12
N ALA A 110 -10.34 -0.10 -7.38
CA ALA A 110 -10.11 0.27 -5.99
C ALA A 110 -10.09 -0.97 -5.08
N ARG A 111 -9.05 -1.10 -4.28
CA ARG A 111 -8.94 -2.13 -3.24
C ARG A 111 -8.61 -1.45 -1.93
N PHE A 112 -9.43 -1.70 -0.92
CA PHE A 112 -9.17 -1.32 0.45
C PHE A 112 -8.86 -2.58 1.23
N PHE A 113 -7.66 -2.64 1.79
CA PHE A 113 -7.24 -3.68 2.72
C PHE A 113 -7.49 -3.17 4.13
N ILE A 114 -8.23 -3.93 4.93
CA ILE A 114 -8.59 -3.56 6.31
C ILE A 114 -8.06 -4.64 7.24
N TRP A 115 -7.28 -4.24 8.24
CA TRP A 115 -6.78 -5.14 9.27
C TRP A 115 -7.49 -4.89 10.59
N ARG A 116 -8.13 -5.93 11.13
CA ARG A 116 -8.86 -5.89 12.40
C ARG A 116 -8.16 -6.72 13.47
N GLN A 117 -8.10 -6.17 14.67
CA GLN A 117 -7.66 -6.87 15.88
C GLN A 117 -8.70 -6.60 16.98
N ASN A 118 -9.26 -7.67 17.56
CA ASN A 118 -10.32 -7.57 18.58
C ASN A 118 -11.47 -6.65 18.13
N ASP A 119 -11.98 -6.89 16.91
CA ASP A 119 -13.06 -6.15 16.25
C ASP A 119 -12.78 -4.66 15.92
N LYS A 120 -11.62 -4.11 16.32
CA LYS A 120 -11.17 -2.75 15.98
C LYS A 120 -10.30 -2.74 14.71
N ILE A 121 -10.52 -1.78 13.81
CA ILE A 121 -9.58 -1.53 12.70
C ILE A 121 -8.28 -0.93 13.26
N VAL A 122 -7.18 -1.62 13.05
CA VAL A 122 -5.83 -1.17 13.47
C VAL A 122 -4.98 -0.68 12.31
N SER A 123 -5.37 -0.97 11.07
CA SER A 123 -4.74 -0.43 9.88
C SER A 123 -5.66 -0.54 8.68
N PHE A 124 -5.46 0.33 7.69
CA PHE A 124 -5.99 0.14 6.35
C PHE A 124 -4.95 0.56 5.29
N SER A 125 -5.11 0.04 4.07
CA SER A 125 -4.41 0.53 2.87
C SER A 125 -5.42 0.72 1.76
N PHE A 126 -5.31 1.83 1.04
CA PHE A 126 -6.00 2.08 -0.21
C PHE A 126 -5.03 1.87 -1.36
N CYS A 127 -5.37 0.93 -2.24
CA CYS A 127 -4.59 0.61 -3.42
C CYS A 127 -5.44 0.68 -4.70
N LEU A 128 -4.78 0.95 -5.82
CA LEU A 128 -5.38 0.90 -7.15
C LEU A 128 -4.78 -0.24 -7.96
N VAL A 129 -5.62 -1.07 -8.54
CA VAL A 129 -5.20 -2.09 -9.53
C VAL A 129 -5.37 -1.51 -10.93
N CYS A 130 -4.27 -1.41 -11.68
CA CYS A 130 -4.24 -0.89 -13.04
C CYS A 130 -3.42 -1.83 -13.93
N GLY A 131 -4.11 -2.55 -14.82
CA GLY A 131 -3.46 -3.54 -15.69
C GLY A 131 -2.87 -4.69 -14.87
N ASP A 132 -1.57 -4.92 -15.00
CA ASP A 132 -0.83 -5.95 -14.26
C ASP A 132 -0.07 -5.40 -13.03
N ALA A 133 -0.46 -4.21 -12.56
CA ALA A 133 0.15 -3.54 -11.42
C ALA A 133 -0.87 -3.20 -10.33
N ILE A 134 -0.43 -3.24 -9.07
CA ILE A 134 -1.09 -2.61 -7.93
C ILE A 134 -0.26 -1.41 -7.49
N TYR A 135 -0.94 -0.33 -7.11
CA TYR A 135 -0.34 0.90 -6.60
C TYR A 135 -0.81 1.10 -5.16
N ASP A 136 0.12 1.16 -4.22
CA ASP A 136 -0.16 1.41 -2.80
C ASP A 136 -0.18 2.92 -2.54
N GLU A 137 -1.37 3.52 -2.68
CA GLU A 137 -1.56 4.97 -2.72
C GLU A 137 -1.56 5.59 -1.32
N CYS A 138 -2.18 4.91 -0.35
CA CYS A 138 -2.37 5.47 0.98
C CYS A 138 -2.45 4.38 2.04
N ILE A 139 -1.84 4.64 3.20
CA ILE A 139 -1.88 3.77 4.37
C ILE A 139 -2.35 4.55 5.61
N GLY A 140 -3.15 3.89 6.44
CA GLY A 140 -3.49 4.33 7.79
C GLY A 140 -3.03 3.31 8.82
N LEU A 141 -2.55 3.81 9.96
CA LEU A 141 -2.02 2.98 11.04
C LEU A 141 -2.52 3.48 12.39
N ASP A 142 -2.99 2.55 13.23
CA ASP A 142 -3.21 2.81 14.65
C ASP A 142 -1.86 2.80 15.37
N TYR A 143 -1.35 3.99 15.68
CA TYR A 143 -0.06 4.14 16.33
C TYR A 143 -0.01 3.72 17.80
N GLU A 144 -1.15 3.38 18.42
CA GLU A 144 -1.15 2.71 19.73
C GLU A 144 -0.52 1.31 19.64
N VAL A 145 -0.61 0.65 18.48
CA VAL A 145 -0.11 -0.71 18.26
C VAL A 145 0.88 -0.84 17.10
N ALA A 146 0.93 0.13 16.18
CA ALA A 146 1.65 0.02 14.91
C ALA A 146 3.15 -0.25 15.07
N LEU A 147 3.80 0.39 16.04
CA LEU A 147 5.24 0.26 16.25
C LEU A 147 5.61 -1.06 16.91
N ASP A 148 4.81 -1.51 17.88
CA ASP A 148 5.05 -2.75 18.63
C ASP A 148 4.78 -3.99 17.77
N LEU A 149 3.72 -3.93 16.96
CA LEU A 149 3.32 -5.01 16.05
C LEU A 149 4.00 -4.90 14.68
N HIS A 150 4.77 -3.84 14.43
CA HIS A 150 5.41 -3.57 13.15
C HIS A 150 4.42 -3.58 11.97
N LEU A 151 3.24 -2.98 12.15
CA LEU A 151 2.11 -3.08 11.22
C LEU A 151 2.47 -2.68 9.79
N TYR A 152 3.31 -1.67 9.58
CA TYR A 152 3.78 -1.29 8.24
C TYR A 152 4.37 -2.47 7.43
N PHE A 153 5.19 -3.32 8.07
CA PHE A 153 5.77 -4.46 7.38
C PHE A 153 4.78 -5.61 7.24
N TYR A 154 3.84 -5.71 8.18
CA TYR A 154 2.78 -6.71 8.19
C TYR A 154 1.80 -6.46 7.03
N THR A 155 1.33 -5.23 6.87
CA THR A 155 0.43 -4.84 5.77
C THR A 155 1.12 -5.00 4.42
N LEU A 156 2.38 -4.56 4.28
CA LEU A 156 3.15 -4.74 3.05
C LEU A 156 3.28 -6.22 2.66
N ARG A 157 3.53 -7.11 3.62
CA ARG A 157 3.56 -8.56 3.36
C ARG A 157 2.23 -9.04 2.79
N ASP A 158 1.13 -8.66 3.42
CA ASP A 158 -0.19 -9.15 3.07
C ASP A 158 -0.63 -8.64 1.71
N ILE A 159 -0.40 -7.36 1.39
CA ILE A 159 -0.73 -6.80 0.07
C ILE A 159 0.13 -7.45 -1.02
N ILE A 160 1.44 -7.66 -0.79
CA ILE A 160 2.29 -8.39 -1.76
C ILE A 160 1.78 -9.82 -1.95
N SER A 161 1.40 -10.51 -0.86
CA SER A 161 0.86 -11.86 -0.92
C SER A 161 -0.44 -11.91 -1.73
N TRP A 162 -1.33 -10.95 -1.50
CA TRP A 162 -2.56 -10.80 -2.27
C TRP A 162 -2.27 -10.51 -3.75
N ALA A 163 -1.34 -9.59 -4.05
CA ALA A 163 -0.97 -9.23 -5.42
C ALA A 163 -0.41 -10.43 -6.20
N LEU A 164 0.41 -11.26 -5.56
CA LEU A 164 0.92 -12.52 -6.12
C LEU A 164 -0.22 -13.52 -6.40
N GLN A 165 -1.18 -13.67 -5.48
CA GLN A 165 -2.37 -14.51 -5.69
C GLN A 165 -3.22 -14.02 -6.87
N GLN A 166 -3.33 -12.70 -7.06
CA GLN A 166 -3.99 -12.08 -8.21
C GLN A 166 -3.15 -12.12 -9.49
N ARG A 167 -1.93 -12.68 -9.46
CA ARG A 167 -0.98 -12.76 -10.57
C ARG A 167 -0.62 -11.39 -11.16
N LEU A 168 -0.61 -10.36 -10.32
CA LEU A 168 -0.06 -9.06 -10.69
C LEU A 168 1.45 -9.17 -10.86
N LYS A 169 1.99 -8.44 -11.82
CA LYS A 169 3.42 -8.44 -12.15
C LYS A 169 4.19 -7.35 -11.44
N TYR A 170 3.50 -6.32 -10.94
CA TYR A 170 4.14 -5.16 -10.32
C TYR A 170 3.38 -4.68 -9.08
N TYR A 171 4.17 -4.18 -8.13
CA TYR A 171 3.77 -3.39 -6.98
C TYR A 171 4.55 -2.08 -7.00
#